data_AF-A0A369REM2-F1
#
_entry.id   AF-A0A369REM2-F1
#
_cell.length_a   1.000
_cell.length_b   1.000
_cell.length_c   1.000
_cell.angle_alpha   90.00
_cell.angle_beta   90.00
_cell.angle_gamma   90.00
#
_symmetry.space_group_name_H-M   'P 1'
#
loop_
_entity.id
_entity.type
_entity.pdbx_description
1 polymer ?
#
loop_
_entity_poly.entity_id
_entity_poly.type
_entity_poly.pdbx_seq_one_letter_code
_entity_poly.pdbx_strand_id
1 'polypeptide(L)'
;METGLEQIAEKARSDAKLRFTSLAHHITRERVWKNLQQIPGTTAPGTDGQRVADAKESFEVWIEPMLQSMHRQGYKAPSIRRVYIPKPGKQEKRPLGVPCVSDRALQRTTSQVLSAIYEQDFLDCSFGGRPGRGAHNAVATLNEIIAGRKVGWVLEADLKNFFGSLDHEWVMRFVEHRVGDPRILTLIKRWLKAGVLEEGVVHPSEEGTPQGGSISVLLSNLYLHYVLDLWFEKAIKPRMEGEVYLVRYLDDFVVCFQYRSDAVRFQEVLTKRLQKFALTLEPSKTKLVEFGRYAQKYAGKRGRKRPETLKFLGFTFYCSRNLKGNFKVGMRTENIRVHRSMQRLSDLMRRMMHLPIQEQVKNLNSVLRGHYAYFGIAGNYLGISRVYRSVERYWKKMLSSRSQKGKVTWDTYHVLKTRFGLLRPKLSVSYGKLQGLAIL
;
A
#
# COMPACT_ATOMS: atom_id res chain seq x y z
N MET A 1 27.17 11.20 -6.64
CA MET A 1 26.15 10.70 -7.60
C MET A 1 24.69 11.01 -7.20
N GLU A 2 24.38 11.51 -6.00
CA GLU A 2 23.02 11.98 -5.64
C GLU A 2 22.65 13.31 -6.33
N THR A 3 23.65 14.15 -6.59
CA THR A 3 23.57 15.46 -7.25
C THR A 3 22.75 15.48 -8.54
N GLY A 4 22.80 14.45 -9.39
CA GLY A 4 22.06 14.43 -10.66
C GLY A 4 20.54 14.30 -10.50
N LEU A 5 20.06 13.47 -9.57
CA LEU A 5 18.62 13.34 -9.32
C LEU A 5 18.06 14.53 -8.53
N GLU A 6 18.87 15.10 -7.65
CA GLU A 6 18.53 16.31 -6.91
C GLU A 6 18.33 17.49 -7.85
N GLN A 7 19.20 17.66 -8.85
CA GLN A 7 19.04 18.68 -9.89
C GLN A 7 17.77 18.48 -10.73
N ILE A 8 17.42 17.22 -11.05
CA ILE A 8 16.14 16.92 -11.72
C ILE A 8 14.97 17.35 -10.85
N ALA A 9 15.00 17.00 -9.55
CA ALA A 9 13.95 17.35 -8.61
C ALA A 9 13.83 18.88 -8.42
N GLU A 10 14.95 19.59 -8.34
CA GLU A 10 14.97 21.05 -8.23
C GLU A 10 14.36 21.70 -9.48
N LYS A 11 14.76 21.26 -10.68
CA LYS A 11 14.16 21.74 -11.94
C LYS A 11 12.68 21.40 -12.05
N ALA A 12 12.29 20.20 -11.59
CA ALA A 12 10.88 19.78 -11.63
C ALA A 12 10.01 20.63 -10.71
N ARG A 13 10.57 21.09 -9.58
CA ARG A 13 9.93 21.97 -8.62
C ARG A 13 9.84 23.42 -9.12
N SER A 14 10.88 23.92 -9.80
CA SER A 14 10.90 25.30 -10.28
C SER A 14 10.01 25.51 -11.51
N ASP A 15 9.90 24.52 -12.40
CA ASP A 15 9.05 24.58 -13.58
C ASP A 15 8.15 23.33 -13.71
N ALA A 16 6.89 23.50 -13.33
CA ALA A 16 5.86 22.48 -13.39
C ALA A 16 5.45 22.07 -14.83
N LYS A 17 5.81 22.85 -15.86
CA LYS A 17 5.50 22.55 -17.26
C LYS A 17 6.71 22.00 -18.02
N LEU A 18 7.90 22.00 -17.42
CA LEU A 18 9.10 21.49 -18.04
C LEU A 18 8.97 20.01 -18.41
N ARG A 19 9.27 19.71 -19.68
CA ARG A 19 9.41 18.35 -20.20
C ARG A 19 10.88 17.94 -20.20
N PHE A 20 11.19 16.85 -19.53
CA PHE A 20 12.53 16.30 -19.41
C PHE A 20 12.85 15.39 -20.60
N THR A 21 13.75 15.83 -21.48
CA THR A 21 14.10 15.15 -22.74
C THR A 21 15.35 14.27 -22.65
N SER A 22 16.18 14.44 -21.61
CA SER A 22 17.36 13.61 -21.36
C SER A 22 17.32 13.04 -19.95
N LEU A 23 16.75 11.84 -19.81
CA LEU A 23 16.62 11.13 -18.55
C LEU A 23 17.34 9.78 -18.55
N ALA A 24 17.42 9.11 -19.70
CA ALA A 24 17.97 7.76 -19.77
C ALA A 24 19.45 7.68 -19.36
N HIS A 25 20.21 8.77 -19.52
CA HIS A 25 21.61 8.82 -19.09
C HIS A 25 21.78 8.78 -17.55
N HIS A 26 20.72 9.05 -16.78
CA HIS A 26 20.72 8.86 -15.34
C HIS A 26 20.50 7.40 -14.91
N ILE A 27 20.15 6.50 -15.83
CA ILE A 27 20.09 5.06 -15.58
C ILE A 27 21.50 4.51 -15.81
N THR A 28 22.34 4.62 -14.78
CA THR A 28 23.73 4.15 -14.83
C THR A 28 23.88 2.75 -14.28
N ARG A 29 24.97 2.08 -14.67
CA ARG A 29 25.36 0.77 -14.15
C ARG A 29 25.38 0.71 -12.63
N GLU A 30 25.94 1.73 -11.97
CA GLU A 30 26.07 1.79 -10.51
C GLU A 30 24.70 1.88 -9.84
N ARG A 31 23.75 2.61 -10.44
CA ARG A 31 22.38 2.69 -9.92
C ARG A 31 21.62 1.39 -10.11
N VAL A 32 21.80 0.71 -11.25
CA VAL A 32 21.18 -0.60 -11.48
C VAL A 32 21.72 -1.61 -10.47
N TRP A 33 23.04 -1.61 -10.22
CA TRP A 33 23.64 -2.44 -9.19
C TRP A 33 23.08 -2.15 -7.79
N LYS A 34 23.02 -0.87 -7.39
CA LYS A 34 22.43 -0.46 -6.09
C LYS A 34 20.99 -0.94 -5.96
N ASN A 35 20.18 -0.82 -7.00
CA ASN A 35 18.79 -1.26 -7.00
C ASN A 35 18.65 -2.80 -6.99
N LEU A 36 19.55 -3.52 -7.66
CA LEU A 36 19.63 -4.98 -7.63
C LEU A 36 19.98 -5.51 -6.23
N GLN A 37 20.91 -4.85 -5.53
CA GLN A 37 21.28 -5.20 -4.16
C GLN A 37 20.09 -5.11 -3.19
N GLN A 38 19.18 -4.18 -3.42
CA GLN A 38 17.96 -3.97 -2.63
C GLN A 38 16.83 -4.95 -2.96
N ILE A 39 16.98 -5.83 -3.96
CA ILE A 39 15.99 -6.88 -4.23
C ILE A 39 16.15 -7.99 -3.18
N PRO A 40 15.11 -8.36 -2.43
CA PRO A 40 15.20 -9.45 -1.44
C PRO A 40 15.57 -10.77 -2.11
N GLY A 41 16.57 -11.46 -1.55
CA GLY A 41 17.08 -12.73 -2.10
C GLY A 41 16.05 -13.88 -2.13
N THR A 42 15.01 -13.80 -1.30
CA THR A 42 13.91 -14.77 -1.23
C THR A 42 12.85 -14.58 -2.32
N THR A 43 13.00 -13.59 -3.20
CA THR A 43 11.99 -13.32 -4.21
C THR A 43 11.99 -14.40 -5.29
N ALA A 44 10.81 -14.79 -5.74
CA ALA A 44 10.67 -15.80 -6.79
C ALA A 44 11.32 -15.33 -8.12
N PRO A 45 11.88 -16.27 -8.90
CA PRO A 45 12.42 -15.98 -10.22
C PRO A 45 11.32 -15.62 -11.24
N GLY A 46 11.72 -14.96 -12.32
CA GLY A 46 10.87 -14.62 -13.46
C GLY A 46 10.67 -15.81 -14.41
N THR A 47 10.47 -15.53 -15.69
CA THR A 47 10.37 -16.56 -16.74
C THR A 47 11.72 -17.17 -17.11
N ASP A 48 12.81 -16.46 -16.82
CA ASP A 48 14.20 -16.88 -17.06
C ASP A 48 14.76 -17.85 -16.00
N GLY A 49 14.00 -18.11 -14.92
CA GLY A 49 14.44 -18.99 -13.83
C GLY A 49 15.53 -18.42 -12.93
N GLN A 50 16.16 -17.30 -13.28
CA GLN A 50 17.28 -16.71 -12.54
C GLN A 50 16.84 -16.17 -11.18
N ARG A 51 17.56 -16.55 -10.13
CA ARG A 51 17.41 -16.00 -8.79
C ARG A 51 18.23 -14.73 -8.63
N VAL A 52 18.01 -14.05 -7.51
CA VAL A 52 18.71 -12.80 -7.20
C VAL A 52 20.22 -13.01 -7.02
N ALA A 53 20.64 -14.17 -6.52
CA ALA A 53 22.06 -14.50 -6.38
C ALA A 53 22.73 -14.63 -7.76
N ASP A 54 22.15 -15.44 -8.64
CA ASP A 54 22.62 -15.69 -10.01
C ASP A 54 22.70 -14.38 -10.83
N ALA A 55 21.69 -13.51 -10.70
CA ALA A 55 21.67 -12.22 -11.38
C ALA A 55 22.74 -11.24 -10.86
N LYS A 56 23.15 -11.37 -9.59
CA LYS A 56 24.23 -10.56 -9.01
C LYS A 56 25.60 -11.06 -9.45
N GLU A 57 25.79 -12.37 -9.52
CA GLU A 57 27.04 -12.99 -9.98
C GLU A 57 27.30 -12.69 -11.46
N SER A 58 26.26 -12.80 -12.29
CA SER A 58 26.33 -12.53 -13.74
C SER A 58 26.19 -11.06 -14.12
N PHE A 59 26.17 -10.13 -13.15
CA PHE A 59 25.85 -8.71 -13.38
C PHE A 59 26.71 -8.06 -14.48
N GLU A 60 28.01 -8.33 -14.46
CA GLU A 60 28.99 -7.83 -15.41
C GLU A 60 28.69 -8.23 -16.87
N VAL A 61 28.05 -9.38 -17.06
CA VAL A 61 27.78 -9.95 -18.38
C VAL A 61 26.56 -9.30 -19.02
N TRP A 62 25.50 -9.04 -18.25
CA TRP A 62 24.21 -8.61 -18.81
C TRP A 62 23.97 -7.10 -18.74
N ILE A 63 24.62 -6.36 -17.84
CA ILE A 63 24.30 -4.94 -17.61
C ILE A 63 24.62 -4.06 -18.82
N GLU A 64 25.80 -4.22 -19.41
CA GLU A 64 26.26 -3.37 -20.50
C GLU A 64 25.43 -3.59 -21.78
N PRO A 65 25.18 -4.84 -22.23
CA PRO A 65 24.25 -5.08 -23.34
C PRO A 65 22.84 -4.52 -23.06
N MET A 66 22.35 -4.62 -21.83
CA MET A 66 21.03 -4.11 -21.45
C MET A 66 20.96 -2.58 -21.57
N LEU A 67 21.95 -1.86 -21.04
CA LEU A 67 22.00 -0.39 -21.11
C LEU A 67 22.17 0.10 -22.56
N GLN A 68 23.07 -0.52 -23.33
CA GLN A 68 23.24 -0.18 -24.75
C GLN A 68 21.96 -0.41 -25.55
N SER A 69 21.27 -1.53 -25.30
CA SER A 69 20.00 -1.85 -25.93
C SER A 69 18.89 -0.87 -25.53
N MET A 70 18.87 -0.40 -24.28
CA MET A 70 17.97 0.67 -23.84
C MET A 70 18.26 1.99 -24.57
N HIS A 71 19.54 2.40 -24.66
CA HIS A 71 19.93 3.64 -25.32
C HIS A 71 19.63 3.65 -26.82
N ARG A 72 19.81 2.52 -27.50
CA ARG A 72 19.46 2.31 -28.92
C ARG A 72 17.98 2.04 -29.15
N GLN A 73 17.16 2.08 -28.10
CA GLN A 73 15.74 1.71 -28.15
C GLN A 73 15.52 0.30 -28.72
N GLY A 74 16.45 -0.63 -28.52
CA GLY A 74 16.39 -2.04 -28.92
C GLY A 74 15.95 -3.01 -27.81
N TYR A 75 15.89 -2.55 -26.55
CA TYR A 75 15.56 -3.38 -25.38
C TYR A 75 14.21 -4.10 -25.51
N LYS A 76 14.16 -5.44 -25.51
CA LYS A 76 12.90 -6.19 -25.50
C LYS A 76 12.56 -6.63 -24.08
N ALA A 77 11.42 -6.20 -23.57
CA ALA A 77 10.95 -6.61 -22.25
C ALA A 77 10.64 -8.12 -22.26
N PRO A 78 11.19 -8.91 -21.31
CA PRO A 78 10.87 -10.33 -21.20
C PRO A 78 9.41 -10.51 -20.75
N SER A 79 8.83 -11.65 -21.11
CA SER A 79 7.49 -12.03 -20.63
C SER A 79 7.46 -12.11 -19.10
N ILE A 80 6.30 -11.87 -18.52
CA ILE A 80 6.13 -11.80 -17.07
C ILE A 80 5.48 -13.09 -16.59
N ARG A 81 6.03 -13.72 -15.55
CA ARG A 81 5.49 -14.99 -15.05
C ARG A 81 4.24 -14.76 -14.20
N ARG A 82 3.12 -15.41 -14.54
CA ARG A 82 1.89 -15.35 -13.73
C ARG A 82 2.03 -16.18 -12.46
N VAL A 83 1.66 -15.58 -11.32
CA VAL A 83 1.59 -16.26 -10.01
C VAL A 83 0.31 -15.86 -9.30
N TYR A 84 -0.39 -16.83 -8.71
CA TYR A 84 -1.64 -16.58 -8.00
C TYR A 84 -1.44 -16.52 -6.49
N ILE A 85 -1.88 -15.44 -5.85
CA ILE A 85 -1.95 -15.33 -4.40
C ILE A 85 -3.42 -15.44 -3.95
N PRO A 86 -3.77 -16.35 -3.03
CA PRO A 86 -5.14 -16.46 -2.54
C PRO A 86 -5.60 -15.15 -1.88
N LYS A 87 -6.76 -14.63 -2.27
CA LYS A 87 -7.37 -13.51 -1.54
C LYS A 87 -7.87 -14.05 -0.19
N PRO A 88 -7.51 -13.43 0.94
CA PRO A 88 -7.91 -13.95 2.23
C PRO A 88 -9.44 -13.99 2.40
N GLY A 89 -10.01 -15.17 2.64
CA GLY A 89 -11.44 -15.38 2.86
C GLY A 89 -12.31 -15.33 1.60
N LYS A 90 -11.71 -15.35 0.40
CA LYS A 90 -12.42 -15.49 -0.88
C LYS A 90 -11.84 -16.66 -1.68
N GLN A 91 -12.67 -17.28 -2.54
CA GLN A 91 -12.19 -18.31 -3.48
C GLN A 91 -11.32 -17.70 -4.59
N GLU A 92 -11.60 -16.45 -4.98
CA GLU A 92 -10.81 -15.72 -5.98
C GLU A 92 -9.33 -15.59 -5.58
N LYS A 93 -8.45 -15.81 -6.54
CA LYS A 93 -7.01 -15.54 -6.40
C LYS A 93 -6.66 -14.18 -7.01
N ARG A 94 -5.66 -13.51 -6.47
CA ARG A 94 -5.07 -12.28 -7.05
C ARG A 94 -3.96 -12.70 -8.02
N PRO A 95 -4.08 -12.37 -9.32
CA PRO A 95 -3.01 -12.62 -10.27
C PRO A 95 -1.87 -11.61 -10.02
N LEU A 96 -0.66 -12.10 -9.83
CA LEU A 96 0.58 -11.31 -9.82
C LEU A 96 1.40 -11.62 -11.06
N GLY A 97 2.11 -10.62 -11.55
CA GLY A 97 3.15 -10.77 -12.55
C GLY A 97 4.52 -10.66 -11.90
N VAL A 98 5.36 -11.68 -12.05
CA VAL A 98 6.74 -11.68 -11.55
C VAL A 98 7.70 -11.49 -12.72
N PRO A 99 8.29 -10.29 -12.90
CA PRO A 99 9.28 -10.07 -13.94
C PRO A 99 10.63 -10.71 -13.59
N CYS A 100 11.48 -10.87 -14.60
CA CYS A 100 12.88 -11.27 -14.45
C CYS A 100 13.62 -10.37 -13.45
N VAL A 101 14.66 -10.89 -12.78
CA VAL A 101 15.38 -10.12 -11.76
C VAL A 101 16.09 -8.90 -12.37
N SER A 102 16.73 -9.08 -13.52
CA SER A 102 17.42 -8.03 -14.26
C SER A 102 16.44 -6.92 -14.69
N ASP A 103 15.26 -7.31 -15.21
CA ASP A 103 14.19 -6.37 -15.56
C ASP A 103 13.65 -5.60 -14.35
N ARG A 104 13.48 -6.26 -13.19
CA ARG A 104 13.11 -5.59 -11.94
C ARG A 104 14.14 -4.55 -11.51
N ALA A 105 15.43 -4.83 -11.67
CA ALA A 105 16.49 -3.86 -11.35
C ALA A 105 16.43 -2.63 -12.27
N LEU A 106 16.20 -2.84 -13.57
CA LEU A 106 16.02 -1.76 -14.54
C LEU A 106 14.75 -0.94 -14.28
N GLN A 107 13.62 -1.60 -14.01
CA GLN A 107 12.35 -0.95 -13.64
C GLN A 107 12.48 -0.12 -12.37
N ARG A 108 13.15 -0.63 -11.33
CA ARG A 108 13.41 0.12 -10.08
C ARG A 108 14.25 1.36 -10.34
N THR A 109 15.31 1.21 -11.13
CA THR A 109 16.20 2.33 -11.45
C THR A 109 15.47 3.39 -12.26
N THR A 110 14.67 2.99 -13.24
CA THR A 110 13.84 3.91 -14.03
C THR A 110 12.77 4.59 -13.17
N SER A 111 12.11 3.84 -12.29
CA SER A 111 11.17 4.39 -11.32
C SER A 111 11.85 5.41 -10.40
N GLN A 112 13.09 5.16 -9.96
CA GLN A 112 13.83 6.10 -9.12
C GLN A 112 14.10 7.42 -9.84
N VAL A 113 14.49 7.38 -11.13
CA VAL A 113 14.71 8.59 -11.94
C VAL A 113 13.40 9.36 -12.13
N LEU A 114 12.31 8.67 -12.48
CA LEU A 114 11.00 9.29 -12.69
C LEU A 114 10.39 9.84 -11.39
N SER A 115 10.61 9.17 -10.26
CA SER A 115 10.17 9.66 -8.94
C SER A 115 10.82 10.99 -8.57
N ALA A 116 12.05 11.28 -9.03
CA ALA A 116 12.68 12.58 -8.80
C ALA A 116 11.85 13.74 -9.39
N ILE A 117 11.14 13.48 -10.50
CA ILE A 117 10.22 14.43 -11.13
C ILE A 117 8.88 14.40 -10.40
N TYR A 118 8.20 13.25 -10.41
CA TYR A 118 6.79 13.18 -10.02
C TYR A 118 6.53 13.37 -8.52
N GLU A 119 7.51 13.12 -7.65
CA GLU A 119 7.33 13.45 -6.22
C GLU A 119 7.20 14.95 -5.98
N GLN A 120 7.67 15.81 -6.89
CA GLN A 120 7.44 17.26 -6.81
C GLN A 120 6.02 17.66 -7.25
N ASP A 121 5.34 16.78 -8.00
CA ASP A 121 4.02 17.04 -8.58
C ASP A 121 2.90 16.43 -7.73
N PHE A 122 3.15 15.26 -7.14
CA PHE A 122 2.16 14.53 -6.39
C PHE A 122 1.66 15.30 -5.16
N LEU A 123 0.34 15.52 -5.14
CA LEU A 123 -0.36 16.22 -4.06
C LEU A 123 -0.24 15.49 -2.72
N ASP A 124 -0.35 16.25 -1.64
CA ASP A 124 -0.23 15.74 -0.27
C ASP A 124 -1.31 14.73 0.14
N CYS A 125 -2.47 14.78 -0.52
CA CYS A 125 -3.57 13.84 -0.31
C CYS A 125 -3.22 12.40 -0.71
N SER A 126 -2.13 12.17 -1.46
CA SER A 126 -1.70 10.85 -1.93
C SER A 126 -0.52 10.31 -1.11
N PHE A 127 -0.63 9.07 -0.62
CA PHE A 127 0.35 8.48 0.28
C PHE A 127 1.02 7.21 -0.28
N GLY A 128 0.22 6.18 -0.60
CA GLY A 128 0.74 4.83 -0.83
C GLY A 128 1.74 4.75 -1.99
N GLY A 129 2.84 4.00 -1.81
CA GLY A 129 3.85 3.80 -2.85
C GLY A 129 4.81 4.97 -3.06
N ARG A 130 4.79 5.99 -2.18
CA ARG A 130 5.67 7.16 -2.24
C ARG A 130 6.76 7.11 -1.16
N PRO A 131 7.98 7.62 -1.43
CA PRO A 131 9.03 7.71 -0.42
C PRO A 131 8.58 8.55 0.80
N GLY A 132 8.87 8.07 2.01
CA GLY A 132 8.54 8.79 3.25
C GLY A 132 7.05 8.86 3.61
N ARG A 133 6.13 8.31 2.80
CA ARG A 133 4.68 8.30 3.06
C ARG A 133 4.17 6.88 3.23
N GLY A 134 3.75 6.56 4.45
CA GLY A 134 3.23 5.23 4.82
C GLY A 134 1.73 5.24 5.12
N ALA A 135 1.19 4.04 5.38
CA ALA A 135 -0.20 3.87 5.80
C ALA A 135 -0.52 4.63 7.09
N HIS A 136 0.45 4.76 8.00
CA HIS A 136 0.29 5.53 9.23
C HIS A 136 0.12 7.03 8.97
N ASN A 137 0.78 7.59 7.95
CA ASN A 137 0.58 9.00 7.57
C ASN A 137 -0.84 9.22 7.06
N ALA A 138 -1.35 8.33 6.21
CA ALA A 138 -2.72 8.42 5.69
C ALA A 138 -3.77 8.29 6.82
N VAL A 139 -3.58 7.33 7.73
CA VAL A 139 -4.44 7.13 8.91
C VAL A 139 -4.39 8.34 9.85
N ALA A 140 -3.20 8.88 10.11
CA ALA A 140 -3.01 10.07 10.93
C ALA A 140 -3.70 11.29 10.32
N THR A 141 -3.48 11.52 9.03
CA THR A 141 -4.09 12.62 8.27
C THR A 141 -5.60 12.55 8.31
N LEU A 142 -6.17 11.37 8.03
CA LEU A 142 -7.62 11.15 8.11
C LEU A 142 -8.16 11.39 9.54
N ASN A 143 -7.44 10.94 10.57
CA ASN A 143 -7.80 11.17 11.96
C ASN A 143 -7.87 12.68 12.29
N GLU A 144 -6.85 13.44 11.90
CA GLU A 144 -6.79 14.89 12.15
C GLU A 144 -7.84 15.66 11.34
N ILE A 145 -8.07 15.28 10.07
CA ILE A 145 -9.15 15.87 9.25
C ILE A 145 -10.50 15.68 9.95
N ILE A 146 -10.85 14.46 10.33
CA ILE A 146 -12.17 14.18 10.93
C ILE A 146 -12.30 14.82 12.33
N ALA A 147 -11.21 14.85 13.11
CA ALA A 147 -11.24 15.41 14.46
C ALA A 147 -11.25 16.94 14.48
N GLY A 148 -10.49 17.58 13.59
CA GLY A 148 -10.24 19.02 13.58
C GLY A 148 -11.10 19.84 12.62
N ARG A 149 -11.63 19.24 11.54
CA ARG A 149 -12.39 19.95 10.50
C ARG A 149 -13.90 19.73 10.62
N LYS A 150 -14.68 20.38 9.76
CA LYS A 150 -16.15 20.32 9.80
C LYS A 150 -16.72 19.09 9.07
N VAL A 151 -16.12 17.92 9.25
CA VAL A 151 -16.55 16.70 8.56
C VAL A 151 -17.84 16.14 9.19
N GLY A 152 -18.84 15.87 8.35
CA GLY A 152 -20.10 15.21 8.70
C GLY A 152 -20.38 13.93 7.91
N TRP A 153 -19.75 13.77 6.75
CA TRP A 153 -19.96 12.65 5.84
C TRP A 153 -18.62 12.18 5.28
N VAL A 154 -18.50 10.87 5.07
CA VAL A 154 -17.29 10.26 4.54
C VAL A 154 -17.66 9.21 3.50
N LEU A 155 -17.09 9.34 2.30
CA LEU A 155 -17.20 8.36 1.22
C LEU A 155 -15.96 7.46 1.23
N GLU A 156 -16.15 6.19 1.53
CA GLU A 156 -15.17 5.13 1.28
C GLU A 156 -15.30 4.69 -0.17
N ALA A 157 -14.19 4.62 -0.92
CA ALA A 157 -14.18 4.19 -2.30
C ALA A 157 -12.94 3.33 -2.61
N ASP A 158 -13.15 2.29 -3.40
CA ASP A 158 -12.12 1.34 -3.84
C ASP A 158 -12.35 1.05 -5.33
N LEU A 159 -11.28 0.87 -6.08
CA LEU A 159 -11.35 0.65 -7.53
C LEU A 159 -11.34 -0.85 -7.86
N LYS A 160 -12.23 -1.26 -8.75
CA LYS A 160 -12.30 -2.65 -9.22
C LYS A 160 -11.13 -2.94 -10.15
N ASN A 161 -10.36 -3.98 -9.84
CA ASN A 161 -9.22 -4.46 -10.64
C ASN A 161 -8.27 -3.35 -11.12
N PHE A 162 -7.97 -2.37 -10.26
CA PHE A 162 -7.30 -1.14 -10.67
C PHE A 162 -6.04 -1.35 -11.53
N PHE A 163 -5.10 -2.18 -11.08
CA PHE A 163 -3.88 -2.44 -11.85
C PHE A 163 -4.16 -3.09 -13.20
N GLY A 164 -5.17 -3.96 -13.30
CA GLY A 164 -5.52 -4.65 -14.54
C GLY A 164 -6.34 -3.81 -15.51
N SER A 165 -6.98 -2.73 -15.06
CA SER A 165 -7.85 -1.87 -15.88
C SER A 165 -7.16 -0.59 -16.36
N LEU A 166 -5.84 -0.46 -16.19
CA LEU A 166 -5.12 0.74 -16.61
C LEU A 166 -4.97 0.77 -18.12
N ASP A 167 -5.59 1.75 -18.75
CA ASP A 167 -5.47 1.99 -20.18
C ASP A 167 -4.05 2.48 -20.53
N HIS A 168 -3.37 1.76 -21.43
CA HIS A 168 -1.98 2.04 -21.78
C HIS A 168 -1.81 3.39 -22.48
N GLU A 169 -2.78 3.80 -23.30
CA GLU A 169 -2.71 5.07 -24.01
C GLU A 169 -2.78 6.24 -23.03
N TRP A 170 -3.72 6.18 -22.07
CA TRP A 170 -3.81 7.16 -21.01
C TRP A 170 -2.57 7.19 -20.13
N VAL A 171 -2.02 6.04 -19.74
CA VAL A 171 -0.76 5.97 -18.98
C VAL A 171 0.36 6.69 -19.73
N MET A 172 0.53 6.40 -21.02
CA MET A 172 1.58 7.04 -21.83
C MET A 172 1.37 8.55 -21.96
N ARG A 173 0.12 9.00 -22.21
CA ARG A 173 -0.20 10.44 -22.26
C ARG A 173 0.14 11.16 -20.95
N PHE A 174 -0.14 10.54 -19.80
CA PHE A 174 0.20 11.11 -18.51
C PHE A 174 1.70 11.17 -18.25
N VAL A 175 2.46 10.16 -18.70
CA VAL A 175 3.93 10.17 -18.63
C VAL A 175 4.50 11.27 -19.52
N GLU A 176 3.96 11.44 -20.72
CA GLU A 176 4.45 12.40 -21.72
C GLU A 176 4.31 13.87 -21.29
N HIS A 177 3.43 14.17 -20.33
CA HIS A 177 3.29 15.52 -19.76
C HIS A 177 4.59 16.05 -19.16
N ARG A 178 5.39 15.19 -18.52
CA ARG A 178 6.68 15.58 -17.92
C ARG A 178 7.87 14.91 -18.60
N VAL A 179 7.69 13.79 -19.27
CA VAL A 179 8.78 13.05 -19.92
C VAL A 179 8.73 13.26 -21.43
N GLY A 180 9.82 13.78 -21.98
CA GLY A 180 10.06 13.89 -23.41
C GLY A 180 11.17 12.97 -23.93
N ASP A 181 11.85 12.21 -23.06
CA ASP A 181 12.92 11.30 -23.48
C ASP A 181 12.36 10.06 -24.19
N PRO A 182 12.58 9.90 -25.52
CA PRO A 182 11.99 8.81 -26.29
C PRO A 182 12.52 7.43 -25.86
N ARG A 183 13.68 7.36 -25.20
CA ARG A 183 14.24 6.08 -24.71
C ARG A 183 13.44 5.58 -23.51
N ILE A 184 13.08 6.49 -22.58
CA ILE A 184 12.26 6.17 -21.42
C ILE A 184 10.83 5.83 -21.83
N LEU A 185 10.24 6.62 -22.73
CA LEU A 185 8.88 6.38 -23.23
C LEU A 185 8.77 5.01 -23.91
N THR A 186 9.72 4.66 -24.78
CA THR A 186 9.77 3.34 -25.42
C THR A 186 9.95 2.23 -24.39
N LEU A 187 10.79 2.42 -23.38
CA LEU A 187 11.02 1.44 -22.32
C LEU A 187 9.73 1.15 -21.53
N ILE A 188 9.01 2.19 -21.10
CA ILE A 188 7.72 2.06 -20.41
C ILE A 188 6.70 1.36 -21.31
N LYS A 189 6.56 1.78 -22.56
CA LYS A 189 5.63 1.17 -23.52
C LYS A 189 5.90 -0.32 -23.70
N ARG A 190 7.17 -0.74 -23.71
CA ARG A 190 7.55 -2.16 -23.80
C ARG A 190 7.22 -2.96 -22.56
N TRP A 191 7.36 -2.37 -21.37
CA TRP A 191 6.92 -3.03 -20.14
C TRP A 191 5.41 -3.18 -20.05
N LEU A 192 4.65 -2.19 -20.51
CA LEU A 192 3.18 -2.26 -20.55
C LEU A 192 2.70 -3.37 -21.50
N LYS A 193 3.35 -3.50 -22.66
CA LYS A 193 3.04 -4.52 -23.68
C LYS A 193 3.70 -5.88 -23.43
N ALA A 194 4.48 -6.03 -22.38
CA ALA A 194 5.15 -7.30 -22.08
C ALA A 194 4.08 -8.38 -21.82
N GLY A 195 4.15 -9.47 -22.60
CA GLY A 195 3.20 -10.57 -22.49
C GLY A 195 3.29 -11.28 -21.14
N VAL A 196 2.20 -11.90 -20.72
CA VAL A 196 2.15 -12.68 -19.48
C VAL A 196 2.23 -14.16 -19.81
N LEU A 197 3.25 -14.83 -19.29
CA LEU A 197 3.42 -16.28 -19.40
C LEU A 197 2.57 -16.98 -18.33
N GLU A 198 1.61 -17.77 -18.78
CA GLU A 198 0.68 -18.54 -17.96
C GLU A 198 0.52 -19.94 -18.57
N GLU A 199 0.76 -20.99 -17.78
CA GLU A 199 0.65 -22.40 -18.20
C GLU A 199 1.42 -22.75 -19.50
N GLY A 200 2.54 -22.07 -19.75
CA GLY A 200 3.37 -22.28 -20.94
C GLY A 200 2.96 -21.47 -22.17
N VAL A 201 1.85 -20.73 -22.09
CA VAL A 201 1.34 -19.85 -23.17
C VAL A 201 1.61 -18.39 -22.81
N VAL A 202 2.09 -17.62 -23.79
CA VAL A 202 2.27 -16.17 -23.64
C VAL A 202 1.01 -15.46 -24.12
N HIS A 203 0.32 -14.80 -23.20
CA HIS A 203 -0.83 -13.97 -23.52
C HIS A 203 -0.39 -12.51 -23.74
N PRO A 204 -0.88 -11.82 -24.77
CA PRO A 204 -0.62 -10.40 -24.95
C PRO A 204 -1.25 -9.59 -23.81
N SER A 205 -0.61 -8.47 -23.46
CA SER A 205 -1.09 -7.54 -22.45
C SER A 205 -1.64 -6.31 -23.16
N GLU A 206 -2.96 -6.31 -23.42
CA GLU A 206 -3.66 -5.21 -24.11
C GLU A 206 -4.05 -4.08 -23.14
N GLU A 207 -4.29 -4.40 -21.87
CA GLU A 207 -4.64 -3.44 -20.82
C GLU A 207 -3.98 -3.80 -19.49
N GLY A 208 -3.87 -2.81 -18.61
CA GLY A 208 -3.36 -2.97 -17.27
C GLY A 208 -1.83 -2.92 -17.16
N THR A 209 -1.36 -2.95 -15.93
CA THR A 209 0.06 -3.06 -15.59
C THR A 209 0.28 -4.35 -14.82
N PRO A 210 1.37 -5.08 -15.11
CA PRO A 210 1.68 -6.32 -14.40
C PRO A 210 1.85 -6.03 -12.91
N GLN A 211 1.01 -6.68 -12.11
CA GLN A 211 0.98 -6.51 -10.66
C GLN A 211 2.20 -7.19 -10.04
N GLY A 212 3.28 -6.43 -9.83
CA GLY A 212 4.57 -6.94 -9.34
C GLY A 212 5.80 -6.32 -10.03
N GLY A 213 5.60 -5.58 -11.14
CA GLY A 213 6.60 -4.67 -11.68
C GLY A 213 6.87 -3.51 -10.71
N SER A 214 8.14 -3.14 -10.53
CA SER A 214 8.49 -2.05 -9.59
C SER A 214 8.04 -0.68 -10.12
N ILE A 215 8.02 -0.51 -11.45
CA ILE A 215 7.53 0.72 -12.09
C ILE A 215 6.00 0.83 -12.07
N SER A 216 5.27 -0.29 -12.00
CA SER A 216 3.80 -0.31 -12.02
C SER A 216 3.20 0.56 -10.92
N VAL A 217 3.78 0.56 -9.72
CA VAL A 217 3.31 1.37 -8.58
C VAL A 217 3.39 2.87 -8.90
N LEU A 218 4.49 3.32 -9.50
CA LEU A 218 4.66 4.72 -9.90
C LEU A 218 3.66 5.13 -10.98
N LEU A 219 3.52 4.31 -12.03
CA LEU A 219 2.59 4.57 -13.14
C LEU A 219 1.13 4.60 -12.66
N SER A 220 0.77 3.68 -11.77
CA SER A 220 -0.55 3.66 -11.14
C SER A 220 -0.81 4.93 -10.31
N ASN A 221 0.17 5.40 -9.55
CA ASN A 221 0.05 6.64 -8.80
C ASN A 221 -0.06 7.87 -9.71
N LEU A 222 0.71 7.91 -10.80
CA LEU A 222 0.64 8.95 -11.81
C LEU A 222 -0.74 9.00 -12.47
N TYR A 223 -1.31 7.85 -12.79
CA TYR A 223 -2.64 7.75 -13.37
C TYR A 223 -3.70 8.38 -12.46
N LEU A 224 -3.74 7.98 -11.18
CA LEU A 224 -4.71 8.53 -10.23
C LEU A 224 -4.41 9.98 -9.85
N HIS A 225 -3.15 10.42 -9.94
CA HIS A 225 -2.81 11.81 -9.74
C HIS A 225 -3.56 12.72 -10.74
N TYR A 226 -3.57 12.39 -12.02
CA TYR A 226 -4.30 13.18 -13.03
C TYR A 226 -5.81 12.92 -13.05
N VAL A 227 -6.22 11.66 -12.88
CA VAL A 227 -7.63 11.28 -12.99
C VAL A 227 -8.43 11.73 -11.77
N LEU A 228 -7.86 11.58 -10.57
CA LEU A 228 -8.52 11.80 -9.29
C LEU A 228 -7.94 13.00 -8.54
N ASP A 229 -6.65 13.00 -8.18
CA ASP A 229 -6.11 13.96 -7.20
C ASP A 229 -6.16 15.41 -7.71
N LEU A 230 -5.59 15.68 -8.89
CA LEU A 230 -5.58 17.01 -9.51
C LEU A 230 -6.99 17.46 -9.89
N TRP A 231 -7.79 16.55 -10.43
CA TRP A 231 -9.18 16.83 -10.77
C TRP A 231 -10.00 17.19 -9.53
N PHE A 232 -9.81 16.47 -8.43
CA PHE A 232 -10.46 16.75 -7.16
C PHE A 232 -10.06 18.14 -6.65
N GLU A 233 -8.77 18.43 -6.57
CA GLU A 233 -8.28 19.69 -6.00
C GLU A 233 -8.63 20.92 -6.88
N LYS A 234 -8.56 20.79 -8.21
CA LYS A 234 -8.74 21.93 -9.13
C LYS A 234 -10.17 22.12 -9.63
N ALA A 235 -10.94 21.04 -9.81
CA ALA A 235 -12.27 21.13 -10.41
C ALA A 235 -13.41 20.87 -9.43
N ILE A 236 -13.20 20.02 -8.41
CA ILE A 236 -14.25 19.62 -7.49
C ILE A 236 -14.27 20.51 -6.26
N LYS A 237 -13.16 20.59 -5.53
CA LYS A 237 -13.06 21.34 -4.27
C LYS A 237 -13.56 22.79 -4.36
N PRO A 238 -13.28 23.58 -5.43
CA PRO A 238 -13.80 24.95 -5.55
C PRO A 238 -15.31 25.06 -5.81
N ARG A 239 -15.98 23.97 -6.21
CA ARG A 239 -17.40 23.95 -6.57
C ARG A 239 -18.30 23.39 -5.47
N MET A 240 -17.71 22.99 -4.34
CA MET A 240 -18.41 22.42 -3.19
C MET A 240 -18.81 23.53 -2.24
N GLU A 241 -19.96 23.36 -1.58
CA GLU A 241 -20.47 24.35 -0.63
C GLU A 241 -19.73 24.29 0.70
N GLY A 242 -19.36 23.07 1.14
CA GLY A 242 -18.69 22.83 2.42
C GLY A 242 -17.21 22.47 2.29
N GLU A 243 -16.58 22.22 3.44
CA GLU A 243 -15.21 21.68 3.49
C GLU A 243 -15.17 20.25 2.91
N VAL A 244 -14.22 20.00 2.00
CA VAL A 244 -13.99 18.68 1.39
C VAL A 244 -12.51 18.33 1.38
N TYR A 245 -12.18 17.09 1.73
CA TYR A 245 -10.82 16.58 1.82
C TYR A 245 -10.70 15.18 1.21
N LEU A 246 -9.63 14.93 0.48
CA LEU A 246 -9.28 13.62 -0.10
C LEU A 246 -8.09 13.03 0.65
N VAL A 247 -8.16 11.74 0.97
CA VAL A 247 -7.04 10.94 1.48
C VAL A 247 -6.96 9.66 0.67
N ARG A 248 -5.87 9.46 -0.07
CA ARG A 248 -5.66 8.34 -0.99
C ARG A 248 -4.45 7.51 -0.62
N TYR A 249 -4.62 6.19 -0.58
CA TYR A 249 -3.55 5.23 -0.43
C TYR A 249 -3.61 4.21 -1.57
N LEU A 250 -2.78 4.42 -2.60
CA LEU A 250 -2.86 3.69 -3.87
C LEU A 250 -4.27 3.82 -4.48
N ASP A 251 -5.02 2.72 -4.55
CA ASP A 251 -6.37 2.57 -5.10
C ASP A 251 -7.49 2.73 -4.06
N ASP A 252 -7.17 2.65 -2.77
CA ASP A 252 -8.10 2.85 -1.65
C ASP A 252 -8.10 4.34 -1.28
N PHE A 253 -9.24 5.00 -1.35
CA PHE A 253 -9.35 6.41 -1.02
C PHE A 253 -10.62 6.75 -0.24
N VAL A 254 -10.50 7.78 0.58
CA VAL A 254 -11.56 8.29 1.43
C VAL A 254 -11.74 9.77 1.13
N VAL A 255 -12.98 10.19 0.94
CA VAL A 255 -13.32 11.60 0.74
C VAL A 255 -14.22 12.06 1.87
N CYS A 256 -13.79 13.07 2.61
CA CYS A 256 -14.51 13.66 3.72
C CYS A 256 -15.26 14.91 3.25
N PHE A 257 -16.52 15.04 3.64
CA PHE A 257 -17.41 16.15 3.30
C PHE A 257 -18.04 16.73 4.55
N GLN A 258 -18.29 18.04 4.53
CA GLN A 258 -19.16 18.69 5.52
C GLN A 258 -20.63 18.36 5.28
N TYR A 259 -21.11 18.48 4.03
CA TYR A 259 -22.51 18.32 3.67
C TYR A 259 -22.80 17.02 2.91
N ARG A 260 -24.01 16.49 3.09
CA ARG A 260 -24.47 15.28 2.38
C ARG A 260 -24.69 15.53 0.89
N SER A 261 -25.21 16.70 0.55
CA SER A 261 -25.47 17.14 -0.83
C SER A 261 -24.20 17.07 -1.67
N ASP A 262 -23.10 17.63 -1.16
CA ASP A 262 -21.78 17.59 -1.78
C ASP A 262 -21.30 16.15 -2.00
N ALA A 263 -21.47 15.27 -1.00
CA ALA A 263 -21.04 13.88 -1.08
C ALA A 263 -21.80 13.09 -2.16
N VAL A 264 -23.12 13.26 -2.25
CA VAL A 264 -23.96 12.61 -3.28
C VAL A 264 -23.60 13.13 -4.67
N ARG A 265 -23.50 14.46 -4.83
CA ARG A 265 -23.10 15.09 -6.08
C ARG A 265 -21.72 14.61 -6.55
N PHE A 266 -20.77 14.51 -5.62
CA PHE A 266 -19.44 13.99 -5.93
C PHE A 266 -19.49 12.53 -6.41
N GLN A 267 -20.25 11.67 -5.74
CA GLN A 267 -20.35 10.25 -6.11
C GLN A 267 -20.88 10.04 -7.54
N GLU A 268 -21.86 10.83 -7.96
CA GLU A 268 -22.42 10.80 -9.32
C GLU A 268 -21.38 11.21 -10.38
N VAL A 269 -20.67 12.31 -10.13
CA VAL A 269 -19.67 12.83 -11.06
C VAL A 269 -18.41 11.95 -11.07
N LEU A 270 -18.01 11.40 -9.93
CA LEU A 270 -16.86 10.51 -9.78
C LEU A 270 -17.01 9.28 -10.68
N THR A 271 -18.19 8.66 -10.68
CA THR A 271 -18.45 7.48 -11.53
C THR A 271 -18.24 7.80 -13.01
N LYS A 272 -18.81 8.91 -13.49
CA LYS A 272 -18.65 9.38 -14.88
C LYS A 272 -17.19 9.72 -15.20
N ARG A 273 -16.50 10.37 -14.26
CA ARG A 273 -15.08 10.73 -14.40
C ARG A 273 -14.22 9.48 -14.55
N LEU A 274 -14.38 8.49 -13.69
CA LEU A 274 -13.58 7.26 -13.71
C LEU A 274 -13.82 6.45 -15.00
N GLN A 275 -15.08 6.32 -15.45
CA GLN A 275 -15.43 5.63 -16.69
C GLN A 275 -14.73 6.21 -17.91
N LYS A 276 -14.57 7.55 -17.98
CA LYS A 276 -13.83 8.21 -19.06
C LYS A 276 -12.37 7.75 -19.18
N PHE A 277 -11.79 7.27 -18.09
CA PHE A 277 -10.41 6.78 -18.02
C PHE A 277 -10.37 5.26 -17.76
N ALA A 278 -11.35 4.51 -18.26
CA ALA A 278 -11.42 3.04 -18.13
C ALA A 278 -11.36 2.50 -16.69
N LEU A 279 -11.72 3.33 -15.69
CA LEU A 279 -11.76 2.94 -14.28
C LEU A 279 -13.20 2.73 -13.81
N THR A 280 -13.39 1.76 -12.91
CA THR A 280 -14.69 1.45 -12.32
C THR A 280 -14.58 1.35 -10.80
N LEU A 281 -15.55 1.94 -10.08
CA LEU A 281 -15.67 1.79 -8.64
C LEU A 281 -16.16 0.39 -8.28
N GLU A 282 -15.65 -0.17 -7.19
CA GLU A 282 -16.12 -1.43 -6.61
C GLU A 282 -17.38 -1.16 -5.78
N PRO A 283 -18.59 -1.52 -6.25
CA PRO A 283 -19.84 -1.14 -5.57
C PRO A 283 -19.99 -1.79 -4.20
N SER A 284 -19.39 -2.98 -4.01
CA SER A 284 -19.43 -3.72 -2.74
C SER A 284 -18.64 -3.07 -1.60
N LYS A 285 -17.69 -2.20 -1.94
CA LYS A 285 -16.81 -1.51 -0.99
C LYS A 285 -17.06 -0.01 -0.93
N THR A 286 -17.73 0.55 -1.93
CA THR A 286 -18.00 1.99 -1.98
C THR A 286 -19.18 2.29 -1.07
N LYS A 287 -18.97 3.09 -0.02
CA LYS A 287 -20.00 3.41 0.96
C LYS A 287 -19.93 4.86 1.42
N LEU A 288 -21.07 5.54 1.40
CA LEU A 288 -21.26 6.83 2.05
C LEU A 288 -21.70 6.63 3.49
N VAL A 289 -20.95 7.20 4.43
CA VAL A 289 -21.12 7.02 5.87
C VAL A 289 -21.29 8.39 6.55
N GLU A 290 -22.31 8.53 7.39
CA GLU A 290 -22.44 9.70 8.27
C GLU A 290 -21.43 9.55 9.42
N PHE A 291 -20.35 10.34 9.41
CA PHE A 291 -19.23 10.20 10.33
C PHE A 291 -18.61 11.55 10.68
N GLY A 292 -18.22 11.72 11.95
CA GLY A 292 -17.61 12.94 12.46
C GLY A 292 -18.35 13.52 13.66
N ARG A 293 -17.96 14.73 14.06
CA ARG A 293 -18.49 15.39 15.27
C ARG A 293 -19.99 15.63 15.23
N TYR A 294 -20.54 15.81 14.03
CA TYR A 294 -21.96 16.08 13.80
C TYR A 294 -22.81 14.81 13.82
N ALA A 295 -22.28 13.69 13.32
CA ALA A 295 -22.99 12.41 13.22
C ALA A 295 -23.53 11.92 14.57
N GLN A 296 -22.79 12.15 15.66
CA GLN A 296 -23.23 11.74 16.99
C GLN A 296 -24.42 12.56 17.54
N LYS A 297 -24.50 13.86 17.19
CA LYS A 297 -25.63 14.74 17.57
C LYS A 297 -26.90 14.39 16.79
N TYR A 298 -26.76 13.98 15.53
CA TYR A 298 -27.88 13.60 14.66
C TYR A 298 -28.30 12.13 14.78
N ALA A 299 -27.42 11.23 15.24
CA ALA A 299 -27.75 9.82 15.48
C ALA A 299 -28.91 9.65 16.47
N GLY A 300 -28.91 10.42 17.56
CA GLY A 300 -30.02 10.45 18.53
C GLY A 300 -31.33 10.96 17.94
N LYS A 301 -31.27 12.00 17.10
CA LYS A 301 -32.45 12.55 16.39
C LYS A 301 -33.03 11.60 15.34
N ARG A 302 -32.23 10.66 14.82
CA ARG A 302 -32.63 9.68 13.79
C ARG A 302 -32.87 8.27 14.36
N GLY A 303 -33.02 8.13 15.68
CA GLY A 303 -33.35 6.85 16.33
C GLY A 303 -32.23 5.79 16.29
N ARG A 304 -30.98 6.16 15.98
CA ARG A 304 -29.86 5.23 15.93
C ARG A 304 -29.11 5.20 17.26
N LYS A 305 -28.96 4.00 17.85
CA LYS A 305 -28.26 3.79 19.14
C LYS A 305 -26.76 4.12 19.09
N ARG A 306 -26.12 4.02 17.93
CA ARG A 306 -24.68 4.33 17.74
C ARG A 306 -24.41 4.93 16.35
N PRO A 307 -23.44 5.85 16.23
CA PRO A 307 -22.96 6.34 14.94
C PRO A 307 -22.28 5.21 14.15
N GLU A 308 -22.26 5.36 12.82
CA GLU A 308 -21.62 4.40 11.93
C GLU A 308 -20.09 4.37 12.14
N THR A 309 -19.45 3.31 11.67
CA THR A 309 -17.99 3.16 11.73
C THR A 309 -17.39 3.19 10.33
N LEU A 310 -16.25 3.84 10.20
CA LEU A 310 -15.47 3.91 8.98
C LEU A 310 -14.35 2.86 8.99
N LYS A 311 -14.04 2.25 7.86
CA LYS A 311 -12.93 1.32 7.68
C LYS A 311 -11.94 1.88 6.66
N PHE A 312 -10.67 1.95 7.04
CA PHE A 312 -9.60 2.39 6.14
C PHE A 312 -8.27 1.76 6.56
N LEU A 313 -7.52 1.21 5.59
CA LEU A 313 -6.18 0.63 5.80
C LEU A 313 -6.06 -0.42 6.92
N GLY A 314 -7.15 -1.17 7.17
CA GLY A 314 -7.21 -2.21 8.19
C GLY A 314 -7.54 -1.72 9.61
N PHE A 315 -7.87 -0.44 9.75
CA PHE A 315 -8.42 0.16 10.96
C PHE A 315 -9.91 0.42 10.82
N THR A 316 -10.62 0.32 11.93
CA THR A 316 -11.99 0.79 12.07
C THR A 316 -11.97 2.03 12.94
N PHE A 317 -12.40 3.15 12.36
CA PHE A 317 -12.59 4.43 13.04
C PHE A 317 -14.00 4.49 13.60
N TYR A 318 -14.12 5.02 14.81
CA TYR A 318 -15.40 5.20 15.48
C TYR A 318 -15.43 6.52 16.23
N CYS A 319 -16.60 7.13 16.32
CA CYS A 319 -16.80 8.35 17.10
C CYS A 319 -16.68 8.04 18.59
N SER A 320 -15.85 8.80 19.30
CA SER A 320 -15.59 8.65 20.73
C SER A 320 -15.47 10.04 21.39
N ARG A 321 -15.20 10.06 22.70
CA ARG A 321 -14.96 11.27 23.47
C ARG A 321 -13.71 11.12 24.31
N ASN A 322 -12.99 12.22 24.51
CA ASN A 322 -11.88 12.25 25.47
C ASN A 322 -12.43 12.34 26.91
N LEU A 323 -11.54 12.27 27.90
CA LEU A 323 -11.91 12.38 29.32
C LEU A 323 -12.57 13.74 29.67
N LYS A 324 -12.31 14.78 28.86
CA LYS A 324 -12.92 16.11 28.99
C LYS A 324 -14.26 16.26 28.25
N GLY A 325 -14.78 15.18 27.64
CA GLY A 325 -16.04 15.19 26.89
C GLY A 325 -15.96 15.69 25.44
N ASN A 326 -14.80 16.16 24.98
CA ASN A 326 -14.62 16.62 23.60
C ASN A 326 -14.64 15.45 22.60
N PHE A 327 -15.11 15.72 21.39
CA PHE A 327 -15.11 14.76 20.29
C PHE A 327 -13.69 14.25 20.01
N LYS A 328 -13.58 12.94 19.82
CA LYS A 328 -12.34 12.28 19.44
C LYS A 328 -12.65 11.11 18.52
N VAL A 329 -11.80 10.88 17.53
CA VAL A 329 -11.87 9.68 16.72
C VAL A 329 -11.10 8.56 17.41
N GLY A 330 -11.79 7.46 17.71
CA GLY A 330 -11.18 6.23 18.20
C GLY A 330 -10.79 5.33 17.05
N MET A 331 -9.70 4.60 17.19
CA MET A 331 -9.22 3.65 16.20
C MET A 331 -9.04 2.27 16.83
N ARG A 332 -9.49 1.23 16.12
CA ARG A 332 -9.25 -0.16 16.49
C ARG A 332 -8.85 -0.98 15.26
N THR A 333 -8.10 -2.06 15.45
CA THR A 333 -7.86 -3.02 14.36
C THR A 333 -9.20 -3.57 13.86
N GLU A 334 -9.37 -3.66 12.54
CA GLU A 334 -10.54 -4.28 11.95
C GLU A 334 -10.66 -5.75 12.40
N ASN A 335 -11.86 -6.18 12.79
CA ASN A 335 -12.10 -7.55 13.29
C ASN A 335 -11.62 -8.63 12.31
N ILE A 336 -11.78 -8.42 11.00
CA ILE A 336 -11.30 -9.35 9.96
C ILE A 336 -9.77 -9.49 10.01
N ARG A 337 -9.05 -8.38 10.22
CA ARG A 337 -7.58 -8.36 10.35
C ARG A 337 -7.11 -9.02 11.64
N VAL A 338 -7.86 -8.85 12.74
CA VAL A 338 -7.60 -9.55 14.01
C VAL A 338 -7.74 -11.06 13.81
N HIS A 339 -8.87 -11.53 13.26
CA HIS A 339 -9.11 -12.96 13.02
C HIS A 339 -8.04 -13.56 12.10
N ARG A 340 -7.68 -12.86 11.01
CA ARG A 340 -6.62 -13.30 10.10
C ARG A 340 -5.27 -13.42 10.79
N SER A 341 -4.93 -12.45 11.64
CA SER A 341 -3.68 -12.48 12.41
C SER A 341 -3.68 -13.68 13.37
N MET A 342 -4.80 -13.93 14.04
CA MET A 342 -4.97 -15.07 14.94
C MET A 342 -4.86 -16.41 14.20
N GLN A 343 -5.52 -16.57 13.05
CA GLN A 343 -5.42 -17.78 12.22
C GLN A 343 -3.97 -18.03 11.78
N ARG A 344 -3.30 -17.00 11.24
CA ARG A 344 -1.89 -17.11 10.82
C ARG A 344 -0.98 -17.51 11.97
N LEU A 345 -1.20 -16.96 13.17
CA LEU A 345 -0.43 -17.30 14.37
C LEU A 345 -0.72 -18.74 14.82
N SER A 346 -1.98 -19.18 14.80
CA SER A 346 -2.35 -20.56 15.09
C SER A 346 -1.72 -21.55 14.11
N ASP A 347 -1.76 -21.28 12.81
CA ASP A 347 -1.14 -22.15 11.79
C ASP A 347 0.37 -22.20 11.93
N LEU A 348 0.99 -21.05 12.20
CA LEU A 348 2.42 -20.98 12.47
C LEU A 348 2.78 -21.80 13.72
N MET A 349 2.02 -21.66 14.81
CA MET A 349 2.21 -22.44 16.04
C MET A 349 2.09 -23.95 15.78
N ARG A 350 1.11 -24.40 14.99
CA ARG A 350 1.00 -25.82 14.60
C ARG A 350 2.23 -26.31 13.85
N ARG A 351 2.72 -25.55 12.86
CA ARG A 351 3.90 -25.94 12.07
C ARG A 351 5.19 -26.00 12.90
N MET A 352 5.34 -25.10 13.87
CA MET A 352 6.51 -25.05 14.74
C MET A 352 6.43 -25.96 15.98
N MET A 353 5.37 -26.77 16.12
CA MET A 353 5.04 -27.47 17.36
C MET A 353 6.20 -28.30 17.92
N HIS A 354 6.95 -28.97 17.05
CA HIS A 354 8.07 -29.83 17.42
C HIS A 354 9.41 -29.10 17.59
N LEU A 355 9.49 -27.81 17.22
CA LEU A 355 10.72 -27.04 17.34
C LEU A 355 11.12 -26.80 18.81
N PRO A 356 12.40 -26.51 19.09
CA PRO A 356 12.82 -26.04 20.40
C PRO A 356 12.07 -24.78 20.83
N ILE A 357 11.79 -24.65 22.13
CA ILE A 357 10.99 -23.53 22.69
C ILE A 357 11.59 -22.17 22.30
N GLN A 358 12.92 -22.05 22.29
CA GLN A 358 13.61 -20.82 21.90
C GLN A 358 13.32 -20.41 20.45
N GLU A 359 13.37 -21.37 19.50
CA GLU A 359 13.03 -21.12 18.10
C GLU A 359 11.54 -20.81 17.91
N GLN A 360 10.66 -21.44 18.70
CA GLN A 360 9.25 -21.08 18.69
C GLN A 360 9.04 -19.63 19.11
N VAL A 361 9.63 -19.20 20.23
CA VAL A 361 9.50 -17.83 20.73
C VAL A 361 10.11 -16.83 19.76
N LYS A 362 11.25 -17.13 19.14
CA LYS A 362 11.86 -16.29 18.09
C LYS A 362 10.91 -16.06 16.92
N ASN A 363 10.28 -17.12 16.42
CA ASN A 363 9.30 -17.05 15.32
C ASN A 363 8.04 -16.29 15.72
N LEU A 364 7.49 -16.56 16.91
CA LEU A 364 6.33 -15.84 17.44
C LEU A 364 6.62 -14.35 17.64
N ASN A 365 7.78 -14.03 18.24
CA ASN A 365 8.22 -12.66 18.47
C ASN A 365 8.41 -11.91 17.15
N SER A 366 8.89 -12.55 16.09
CA SER A 366 8.99 -11.93 14.77
C SER A 366 7.62 -11.48 14.24
N VAL A 367 6.61 -12.35 14.32
CA VAL A 367 5.23 -12.01 13.88
C VAL A 367 4.57 -10.97 14.77
N LEU A 368 4.71 -11.11 16.10
CA LEU A 368 4.16 -10.15 17.07
C LEU A 368 4.79 -8.77 16.90
N ARG A 369 6.12 -8.69 16.69
CA ARG A 369 6.81 -7.43 16.43
C ARG A 369 6.25 -6.73 15.20
N GLY A 370 6.03 -7.45 14.10
CA GLY A 370 5.39 -6.90 12.90
C GLY A 370 3.95 -6.45 13.15
N HIS A 371 3.16 -7.24 13.89
CA HIS A 371 1.79 -6.90 14.23
C HIS A 371 1.72 -5.62 15.09
N TYR A 372 2.58 -5.49 16.11
CA TYR A 372 2.64 -4.31 16.96
C TYR A 372 3.20 -3.10 16.21
N ALA A 373 4.16 -3.28 15.32
CA ALA A 373 4.70 -2.19 14.50
C ALA A 373 3.59 -1.51 13.70
N TYR A 374 2.71 -2.29 13.07
CA TYR A 374 1.62 -1.75 12.24
C TYR A 374 0.37 -1.36 13.04
N PHE A 375 -0.16 -2.26 13.89
CA PHE A 375 -1.43 -2.02 14.60
C PHE A 375 -1.26 -1.37 15.97
N GLY A 376 -0.04 -1.21 16.48
CA GLY A 376 0.27 -0.56 17.76
C GLY A 376 0.11 0.96 17.73
N ILE A 377 -1.00 1.45 17.19
CA ILE A 377 -1.36 2.87 17.16
C ILE A 377 -2.10 3.26 18.45
N ALA A 378 -1.92 4.50 18.86
CA ALA A 378 -2.59 5.12 19.98
C ALA A 378 -4.11 4.84 19.98
N GLY A 379 -4.64 4.39 21.11
CA GLY A 379 -6.05 3.99 21.25
C GLY A 379 -6.35 2.51 20.95
N ASN A 380 -5.45 1.78 20.27
CA ASN A 380 -5.67 0.39 19.87
C ASN A 380 -4.98 -0.66 20.78
N TYR A 381 -4.56 -0.29 21.99
CA TYR A 381 -3.86 -1.20 22.91
C TYR A 381 -4.69 -2.46 23.23
N LEU A 382 -6.02 -2.31 23.37
CA LEU A 382 -6.92 -3.43 23.62
C LEU A 382 -6.95 -4.43 22.44
N GLY A 383 -6.85 -3.94 21.20
CA GLY A 383 -6.81 -4.78 20.01
C GLY A 383 -5.57 -5.66 19.96
N ILE A 384 -4.39 -5.06 20.15
CA ILE A 384 -3.12 -5.80 20.18
C ILE A 384 -3.01 -6.73 21.41
N SER A 385 -3.57 -6.32 22.55
CA SER A 385 -3.62 -7.14 23.76
C SER A 385 -4.50 -8.36 23.59
N ARG A 386 -5.60 -8.26 22.83
CA ARG A 386 -6.45 -9.40 22.50
C ARG A 386 -5.68 -10.45 21.70
N VAL A 387 -4.95 -10.02 20.67
CA VAL A 387 -4.10 -10.91 19.85
C VAL A 387 -3.05 -11.59 20.72
N TYR A 388 -2.36 -10.83 21.57
CA TYR A 388 -1.37 -11.35 22.50
C TYR A 388 -1.94 -12.41 23.45
N ARG A 389 -3.06 -12.12 24.13
CA ARG A 389 -3.72 -13.09 25.02
C ARG A 389 -4.13 -14.36 24.29
N SER A 390 -4.56 -14.25 23.04
CA SER A 390 -4.87 -15.41 22.21
C SER A 390 -3.63 -16.24 21.88
N VAL A 391 -2.48 -15.60 21.61
CA VAL A 391 -1.20 -16.29 21.44
C VAL A 391 -0.81 -17.01 22.72
N GLU A 392 -0.92 -16.36 23.89
CA GLU A 392 -0.58 -17.01 25.17
C GLU A 392 -1.41 -18.27 25.41
N ARG A 393 -2.73 -18.17 25.25
CA ARG A 393 -3.64 -19.31 25.44
C ARG A 393 -3.34 -20.45 24.46
N TYR A 394 -3.12 -20.13 23.18
CA TYR A 394 -2.88 -21.14 22.18
C TYR A 394 -1.50 -21.77 22.32
N TRP A 395 -0.47 -20.98 22.62
CA TRP A 395 0.88 -21.48 22.83
C TRP A 395 0.96 -22.39 24.06
N LYS A 396 0.31 -22.01 25.18
CA LYS A 396 0.14 -22.89 26.33
C LYS A 396 -0.55 -24.21 25.94
N LYS A 397 -1.67 -24.13 25.21
CA LYS A 397 -2.40 -25.33 24.74
C LYS A 397 -1.49 -26.25 23.92
N MET A 398 -0.72 -25.67 23.00
CA MET A 398 0.20 -26.40 22.14
C MET A 398 1.35 -27.05 22.92
N LEU A 399 1.93 -26.36 23.92
CA LEU A 399 2.96 -26.93 24.78
C LEU A 399 2.43 -28.15 25.57
N SER A 400 1.18 -28.08 26.05
CA SER A 400 0.51 -29.24 26.66
C SER A 400 0.30 -30.39 25.69
N SER A 401 0.17 -30.13 24.39
CA SER A 401 0.01 -31.18 23.37
C SER A 401 1.31 -31.86 22.96
N ARG A 402 2.49 -31.34 23.38
CA ARG A 402 3.79 -31.95 23.06
C ARG A 402 4.19 -33.10 23.99
N SER A 403 3.70 -33.08 25.23
CA SER A 403 4.07 -34.06 26.25
C SER A 403 2.93 -35.03 26.48
N GLN A 404 3.22 -36.33 26.43
CA GLN A 404 2.25 -37.35 26.85
C GLN A 404 2.07 -37.39 28.38
N LYS A 405 2.97 -36.75 29.15
CA LYS A 405 3.03 -36.82 30.62
C LYS A 405 2.27 -35.70 31.36
N GLY A 406 1.38 -34.97 30.71
CA GLY A 406 0.41 -34.08 31.38
C GLY A 406 0.31 -32.65 30.84
N LYS A 407 -0.71 -31.93 31.33
CA LYS A 407 -1.07 -30.56 30.92
C LYS A 407 -0.11 -29.54 31.54
N VAL A 408 0.42 -28.62 30.74
CA VAL A 408 1.19 -27.46 31.22
C VAL A 408 0.25 -26.51 31.99
N THR A 409 0.54 -26.23 33.26
CA THR A 409 -0.22 -25.28 34.09
C THR A 409 0.10 -23.83 33.69
N TRP A 410 -0.69 -22.86 34.18
CA TRP A 410 -0.39 -21.45 33.92
C TRP A 410 0.92 -21.02 34.60
N ASP A 411 1.25 -21.56 35.77
CA ASP A 411 2.47 -21.22 36.50
C ASP A 411 3.72 -21.69 35.75
N THR A 412 3.73 -22.95 35.28
CA THR A 412 4.82 -23.46 34.43
C THR A 412 4.94 -22.65 33.15
N TYR A 413 3.82 -22.27 32.53
CA TYR A 413 3.82 -21.40 31.37
C TYR A 413 4.42 -20.02 31.67
N HIS A 414 4.10 -19.42 32.83
CA HIS A 414 4.65 -18.14 33.23
C HIS A 414 6.16 -18.21 33.47
N VAL A 415 6.67 -19.29 34.06
CA VAL A 415 8.12 -19.55 34.18
C VAL A 415 8.77 -19.61 32.79
N LEU A 416 8.20 -20.38 31.86
CA LEU A 416 8.70 -20.47 30.47
C LEU A 416 8.64 -19.12 29.75
N LYS A 417 7.53 -18.39 29.90
CA LYS A 417 7.35 -17.07 29.30
C LYS A 417 8.38 -16.06 29.80
N THR A 418 8.67 -16.06 31.11
CA THR A 418 9.68 -15.20 31.71
C THR A 418 11.09 -15.59 31.24
N ARG A 419 11.37 -16.90 31.14
CA ARG A 419 12.67 -17.42 30.68
C ARG A 419 12.97 -17.14 29.21
N PHE A 420 11.99 -17.30 28.32
CA PHE A 420 12.20 -17.19 26.87
C PHE A 420 11.77 -15.85 26.26
N GLY A 421 10.98 -15.03 26.99
CA GLY A 421 10.73 -13.64 26.62
C GLY A 421 9.74 -13.41 25.47
N LEU A 422 8.48 -13.81 25.64
CA LEU A 422 7.42 -13.50 24.66
C LEU A 422 7.10 -12.00 24.65
N LEU A 423 7.20 -11.37 23.47
CA LEU A 423 7.03 -9.93 23.27
C LEU A 423 5.64 -9.44 23.71
N ARG A 424 5.63 -8.58 24.73
CA ARG A 424 4.42 -7.92 25.24
C ARG A 424 3.87 -6.89 24.24
N PRO A 425 2.56 -6.62 24.25
CA PRO A 425 1.97 -5.58 23.40
C PRO A 425 2.63 -4.23 23.66
N LYS A 426 3.06 -3.57 22.59
CA LYS A 426 3.67 -2.23 22.64
C LYS A 426 3.00 -1.33 21.61
N LEU A 427 2.69 -0.10 22.02
CA LEU A 427 2.28 0.94 21.08
C LEU A 427 3.55 1.47 20.37
N SER A 428 3.61 1.28 19.06
CA SER A 428 4.67 1.79 18.18
C SER A 428 4.47 3.27 17.85
N VAL A 429 3.23 3.73 17.83
CA VAL A 429 2.83 5.11 17.50
C VAL A 429 1.98 5.66 18.64
N SER A 430 2.56 6.56 19.44
CA SER A 430 1.86 7.31 20.50
C SER A 430 0.93 8.38 19.90
N TYR A 431 0.07 9.01 20.71
CA TYR A 431 -0.82 10.07 20.22
C TYR A 431 -0.04 11.25 19.62
N GLY A 432 1.02 11.73 20.30
CA GLY A 432 1.84 12.81 19.77
C GLY A 432 2.58 12.44 18.48
N LYS A 433 3.10 11.20 18.40
CA LYS A 433 3.72 10.70 17.17
C LYS A 433 2.71 10.56 16.03
N LEU A 434 1.48 10.15 16.34
CA LEU A 434 0.41 10.05 15.34
C LEU A 434 0.07 11.43 14.78
N GLN A 435 -0.09 12.44 15.65
CA GLN A 435 -0.36 13.80 15.22
C GLN A 435 0.78 14.36 14.35
N GLY A 436 2.04 14.11 14.72
CA GLY A 436 3.20 14.52 13.92
C GLY A 436 3.36 13.78 12.58
N LEU A 437 2.62 12.70 12.33
CA LEU A 437 2.61 11.99 11.04
C LEU A 437 1.53 12.52 10.08
N ALA A 438 0.58 13.33 10.57
CA ALA A 438 -0.48 13.89 9.77
C ALA A 438 0.08 14.95 8.80
N ILE A 439 -0.43 14.96 7.58
CA ILE A 439 -0.08 15.91 6.52
C ILE A 439 -1.39 16.60 6.14
N LEU A 440 -1.59 17.83 6.63
CA LEU A 440 -2.87 18.56 6.55
C LEU A 440 -2.90 19.62 5.47
#